data_AF-A0A553E5Q7-F1
#
_entry.id   AF-A0A553E5Q7-F1
#
_cell.length_a   1.000
_cell.length_b   1.000
_cell.length_c   1.000
_cell.angle_alpha   90.00
_cell.angle_beta   90.00
_cell.angle_gamma   90.00
#
_symmetry.space_group_name_H-M   'P 1'
#
loop_
_entity.id
_entity.type
_entity.pdbx_description
1 polymer ?
#
loop_
_entity_poly.entity_id
_entity_poly.type
_entity_poly.pdbx_seq_one_letter_code
_entity_poly.pdbx_strand_id
1 'polypeptide(L)'
;MKVFISILILVMILPLLSYHRKDYKTINVEKVKYLNFIKAVQNSSTFSYFTVIKIKDLNTGEIKEVCTKGNFVSGALHIELNVKYDTKGEKKVLDFAKGKKDRYFEFKNKKALNNISFFDYDSKLLDEIPTKYNFDKAIEIIKNKKKFSIRLSDSEMKAFAHILFNKGYLTGENDCLGGSLEYVDRTK
;
A
#
# COMPACT_ATOMS: atom_id res chain seq x y z
N MET A 1 -2.31 78.03 4.77
CA MET A 1 -3.48 77.17 4.55
C MET A 1 -3.13 76.18 3.43
N LYS A 2 -2.98 74.89 3.77
CA LYS A 2 -2.87 73.66 2.94
C LYS A 2 -1.82 73.61 1.81
N VAL A 3 -0.65 73.05 2.14
CA VAL A 3 0.30 72.43 1.19
C VAL A 3 -0.22 71.03 0.86
N PHE A 4 -0.50 70.76 -0.41
CA PHE A 4 -0.84 69.41 -0.90
C PHE A 4 0.46 68.67 -1.25
N ILE A 5 0.84 67.70 -0.42
CA ILE A 5 1.89 66.72 -0.75
C ILE A 5 1.21 65.62 -1.56
N SER A 6 1.43 65.60 -2.87
CA SER A 6 1.04 64.47 -3.72
C SER A 6 2.07 63.35 -3.56
N ILE A 7 1.68 62.28 -2.86
CA ILE A 7 2.47 61.04 -2.78
C ILE A 7 2.21 60.24 -4.05
N LEU A 8 3.17 60.27 -4.97
CA LEU A 8 3.19 59.45 -6.18
C LEU A 8 3.60 58.02 -5.77
N ILE A 9 2.62 57.12 -5.61
CA ILE A 9 2.87 55.69 -5.35
C ILE A 9 3.28 55.04 -6.67
N LEU A 10 4.58 54.78 -6.83
CA LEU A 10 5.14 53.98 -7.92
C LEU A 10 4.89 52.49 -7.62
N VAL A 11 3.79 51.93 -8.12
CA VAL A 11 3.54 50.49 -8.07
C VAL A 11 4.41 49.81 -9.14
N MET A 12 5.58 49.29 -8.73
CA MET A 12 6.36 48.37 -9.57
C MET A 12 5.57 47.07 -9.75
N ILE A 13 4.94 46.90 -10.91
CA ILE A 13 4.40 45.63 -11.37
C ILE A 13 5.61 44.80 -11.84
N LEU A 14 6.20 44.03 -10.93
CA LEU A 14 7.07 42.93 -11.31
C LEU A 14 6.20 41.89 -12.03
N PRO A 15 6.48 41.54 -13.30
CA PRO A 15 5.84 40.39 -13.90
C PRO A 15 6.34 39.18 -13.11
N LEU A 16 5.43 38.55 -12.35
CA LEU A 16 5.64 37.22 -11.83
C LEU A 16 5.92 36.31 -13.03
N LEU A 17 7.21 36.07 -13.28
CA LEU A 17 7.68 34.89 -13.98
C LEU A 17 7.15 33.70 -13.18
N SER A 18 5.92 33.29 -13.49
CA SER A 18 5.43 31.95 -13.21
C SER A 18 6.34 31.03 -13.99
N TYR A 19 7.45 30.67 -13.34
CA TYR A 19 8.22 29.51 -13.69
C TYR A 19 7.25 28.34 -13.64
N HIS A 20 6.75 27.94 -14.81
CA HIS A 20 6.03 26.70 -15.02
C HIS A 20 6.98 25.58 -14.61
N ARG A 21 7.01 25.28 -13.31
CA ARG A 21 7.56 24.04 -12.79
C ARG A 21 6.70 22.97 -13.44
N LYS A 22 7.25 22.26 -14.43
CA LYS A 22 6.63 21.10 -15.08
C LYS A 22 5.88 20.32 -14.00
N ASP A 23 4.56 20.28 -14.11
CA ASP A 23 3.71 19.49 -13.24
C ASP A 23 4.16 18.04 -13.34
N TYR A 24 4.99 17.62 -12.39
CA TYR A 24 5.33 16.22 -12.21
C TYR A 24 4.04 15.57 -11.76
N LYS A 25 3.31 15.02 -12.74
CA LYS A 25 2.06 14.26 -12.62
C LYS A 25 2.00 13.62 -11.24
N THR A 26 1.28 14.23 -10.29
CA THR A 26 1.19 13.74 -8.92
C THR A 26 0.60 12.34 -9.01
N ILE A 27 1.47 11.34 -8.88
CA ILE A 27 1.04 9.94 -8.86
C ILE A 27 0.07 9.87 -7.70
N ASN A 28 -1.22 9.66 -7.99
CA ASN A 28 -2.21 9.46 -6.94
C ASN A 28 -1.86 8.15 -6.24
N VAL A 29 -1.10 8.26 -5.13
CA VAL A 29 -0.57 7.13 -4.38
C VAL A 29 -1.70 6.22 -3.92
N GLU A 30 -2.85 6.77 -3.56
CA GLU A 30 -4.02 5.97 -3.18
C GLU A 30 -4.58 5.13 -4.33
N LYS A 31 -4.63 5.70 -5.55
CA LYS A 31 -4.96 4.95 -6.76
C LYS A 31 -3.94 3.85 -7.03
N VAL A 32 -2.64 4.13 -6.84
CA VAL A 32 -1.58 3.12 -7.02
C VAL A 32 -1.71 2.00 -6.01
N LYS A 33 -1.88 2.32 -4.72
CA LYS A 33 -2.10 1.36 -3.64
C LYS A 33 -3.34 0.50 -3.89
N TYR A 34 -4.44 1.08 -4.38
CA TYR A 34 -5.63 0.32 -4.77
C TYR A 34 -5.32 -0.66 -5.92
N LEU A 35 -4.62 -0.22 -6.95
CA LEU A 35 -4.24 -1.10 -8.06
C LEU A 35 -3.28 -2.21 -7.62
N ASN A 36 -2.34 -1.92 -6.71
CA ASN A 36 -1.46 -2.91 -6.10
C ASN A 36 -2.27 -3.95 -5.30
N PHE A 37 -3.22 -3.49 -4.48
CA PHE A 37 -4.13 -4.35 -3.74
C PHE A 37 -4.91 -5.31 -4.64
N ILE A 38 -5.55 -4.80 -5.70
CA ILE A 38 -6.30 -5.63 -6.64
C ILE A 38 -5.38 -6.64 -7.34
N LYS A 39 -4.19 -6.20 -7.77
CA LYS A 39 -3.21 -7.10 -8.38
C LYS A 39 -2.78 -8.21 -7.41
N ALA A 40 -2.63 -7.90 -6.13
CA ALA A 40 -2.31 -8.89 -5.11
C ALA A 40 -3.44 -9.90 -4.90
N VAL A 41 -4.68 -9.43 -4.72
CA VAL A 41 -5.84 -10.32 -4.49
C VAL A 41 -6.13 -11.23 -5.70
N GLN A 42 -5.90 -10.75 -6.92
CA GLN A 42 -6.10 -11.53 -8.16
C GLN A 42 -4.97 -12.51 -8.45
N ASN A 43 -3.85 -12.41 -7.75
CA ASN A 43 -2.68 -13.21 -8.05
C ASN A 43 -2.87 -14.64 -7.53
N SER A 44 -2.90 -15.59 -8.46
CA SER A 44 -3.00 -17.04 -8.19
C SER A 44 -1.66 -17.76 -8.41
N SER A 45 -0.55 -17.03 -8.53
CA SER A 45 0.80 -17.59 -8.67
C SER A 45 1.33 -18.13 -7.34
N THR A 46 2.34 -19.00 -7.41
CA THR A 46 3.16 -19.41 -6.25
C THR A 46 4.02 -18.26 -5.71
N PHE A 47 4.30 -17.25 -6.54
CA PHE A 47 4.86 -15.98 -6.08
C PHE A 47 3.73 -15.12 -5.53
N SER A 48 3.65 -14.97 -4.21
CA SER A 48 2.58 -14.23 -3.54
C SER A 48 2.91 -12.75 -3.38
N TYR A 49 1.98 -11.87 -3.72
CA TYR A 49 2.17 -10.43 -3.59
C TYR A 49 1.68 -9.93 -2.22
N PHE A 50 2.47 -9.06 -1.61
CA PHE A 50 2.08 -8.35 -0.40
C PHE A 50 1.10 -7.23 -0.71
N THR A 51 0.21 -6.98 0.24
CA THR A 51 -0.75 -5.88 0.22
C THR A 51 -1.01 -5.37 1.62
N VAL A 52 -1.34 -4.08 1.71
CA VAL A 52 -1.75 -3.43 2.95
C VAL A 52 -3.26 -3.17 2.94
N ILE A 53 -3.95 -3.57 4.00
CA ILE A 53 -5.39 -3.37 4.19
C ILE A 53 -5.68 -2.82 5.59
N LYS A 54 -6.76 -2.04 5.70
CA LYS A 54 -7.28 -1.55 6.98
C LYS A 54 -8.42 -2.46 7.42
N ILE A 55 -8.33 -2.98 8.64
CA ILE A 55 -9.25 -3.97 9.18
C ILE A 55 -9.87 -3.42 10.45
N LYS A 56 -11.18 -3.62 10.61
CA LYS A 56 -11.89 -3.50 11.88
C LYS A 56 -12.35 -4.88 12.33
N ASP A 57 -11.95 -5.28 13.52
CA ASP A 57 -12.51 -6.44 14.20
C ASP A 57 -13.85 -6.05 14.83
N LEU A 58 -14.95 -6.60 14.32
CA LEU A 58 -16.29 -6.34 14.81
C LEU A 58 -16.57 -6.95 16.19
N ASN A 59 -15.69 -7.84 16.70
CA ASN A 59 -15.83 -8.40 18.04
C ASN A 59 -15.30 -7.46 19.12
N THR A 60 -14.27 -6.67 18.81
CA THR A 60 -13.57 -5.80 19.78
C THR A 60 -13.71 -4.32 19.46
N GLY A 61 -14.07 -3.97 18.22
CA GLY A 61 -14.06 -2.60 17.69
C GLY A 61 -12.67 -2.11 17.28
N GLU A 62 -11.61 -2.91 17.47
CA GLU A 62 -10.24 -2.54 17.16
C GLU A 62 -10.04 -2.33 15.65
N ILE A 63 -9.33 -1.25 15.29
CA ILE A 63 -8.99 -0.94 13.89
C ILE A 63 -7.48 -0.92 13.72
N LYS A 64 -6.97 -1.70 12.77
CA LYS A 64 -5.54 -1.82 12.45
C LYS A 64 -5.29 -1.79 10.95
N GLU A 65 -4.14 -1.28 10.55
CA GLU A 65 -3.61 -1.48 9.20
C GLU A 65 -2.59 -2.61 9.25
N VAL A 66 -2.73 -3.61 8.38
CA VAL A 66 -1.86 -4.80 8.35
C VAL A 66 -1.31 -5.03 6.96
N CYS A 67 -0.11 -5.59 6.89
CA CYS A 67 0.46 -6.11 5.64
C CYS A 67 0.39 -7.63 5.61
N THR A 68 -0.23 -8.17 4.56
CA THR A 68 -0.42 -9.61 4.35
C THR A 68 -0.32 -9.93 2.85
N LYS A 69 -0.53 -11.19 2.46
CA LYS A 69 -0.52 -11.62 1.07
C LYS A 69 -1.92 -11.58 0.47
N GLY A 70 -2.02 -11.32 -0.83
CA GLY A 70 -3.31 -11.20 -1.52
C GLY A 70 -4.18 -12.46 -1.45
N ASN A 71 -3.57 -13.65 -1.52
CA ASN A 71 -4.26 -14.93 -1.35
C ASN A 71 -4.84 -15.09 0.07
N PHE A 72 -4.17 -14.57 1.10
CA PHE A 72 -4.70 -14.56 2.47
C PHE A 72 -5.88 -13.60 2.64
N VAL A 73 -5.87 -12.45 1.96
CA VAL A 73 -7.07 -11.59 1.91
C VAL A 73 -8.23 -12.32 1.24
N SER A 74 -7.97 -12.96 0.10
CA SER A 74 -9.00 -13.75 -0.60
C SER A 74 -9.58 -14.85 0.30
N GLY A 75 -8.72 -15.64 0.95
CA GLY A 75 -9.13 -16.69 1.89
C GLY A 75 -9.93 -16.16 3.08
N ALA A 76 -9.54 -15.01 3.64
CA ALA A 76 -10.32 -14.38 4.72
C ALA A 76 -11.70 -13.94 4.24
N LEU A 77 -11.82 -13.39 3.02
CA LEU A 77 -13.11 -13.00 2.45
C LEU A 77 -13.98 -14.22 2.13
N HIS A 78 -13.41 -15.34 1.68
CA HIS A 78 -14.15 -16.59 1.54
C HIS A 78 -14.78 -17.04 2.86
N ILE A 79 -14.00 -16.99 3.94
CA ILE A 79 -14.43 -17.35 5.29
C ILE A 79 -15.49 -16.37 5.83
N GLU A 80 -15.25 -15.06 5.71
CA GLU A 80 -16.13 -14.02 6.24
C GLU A 80 -17.49 -13.99 5.52
N LEU A 81 -17.48 -14.11 4.19
CA LEU A 81 -18.70 -14.08 3.37
C LEU A 81 -19.40 -15.44 3.30
N ASN A 82 -18.82 -16.48 3.90
CA ASN A 82 -19.28 -17.87 3.83
C ASN A 82 -19.52 -18.33 2.37
N VAL A 83 -18.51 -18.15 1.51
CA VAL A 83 -18.56 -18.49 0.09
C VAL A 83 -17.53 -19.56 -0.25
N LYS A 84 -17.93 -20.55 -1.05
CA LYS A 84 -17.07 -21.68 -1.45
C LYS A 84 -15.87 -21.23 -2.28
N TYR A 85 -14.81 -22.02 -2.32
CA TYR A 85 -13.63 -21.81 -3.16
C TYR A 85 -13.85 -22.34 -4.59
N ASP A 86 -15.05 -22.14 -5.14
CA ASP A 86 -15.36 -22.44 -6.53
C ASP A 86 -15.31 -21.16 -7.37
N THR A 87 -15.36 -21.28 -8.70
CA THR A 87 -15.30 -20.13 -9.63
C THR A 87 -16.32 -19.04 -9.31
N LYS A 88 -17.52 -19.40 -8.82
CA LYS A 88 -18.55 -18.42 -8.45
C LYS A 88 -18.15 -17.68 -7.17
N GLY A 89 -17.63 -18.40 -6.18
CA GLY A 89 -17.13 -17.82 -4.95
C GLY A 89 -15.90 -16.95 -5.16
N GLU A 90 -14.92 -17.39 -5.96
CA GLU A 90 -13.74 -16.60 -6.33
C GLU A 90 -14.16 -15.27 -6.98
N LYS A 91 -15.11 -15.32 -7.92
CA LYS A 91 -15.66 -14.11 -8.55
C LYS A 91 -16.32 -13.20 -7.52
N LYS A 92 -17.14 -13.76 -6.62
CA LYS A 92 -17.84 -12.98 -5.58
C LYS A 92 -16.86 -12.30 -4.62
N VAL A 93 -15.80 -13.00 -4.20
CA VAL A 93 -14.73 -12.43 -3.36
C VAL A 93 -14.00 -11.32 -4.09
N LEU A 94 -13.61 -11.54 -5.35
CA LEU A 94 -12.92 -10.53 -6.14
C LEU A 94 -13.78 -9.29 -6.38
N ASP A 95 -15.07 -9.45 -6.71
CA ASP A 95 -15.98 -8.33 -6.91
C ASP A 95 -16.19 -7.54 -5.61
N PHE A 96 -16.32 -8.23 -4.48
CA PHE A 96 -16.39 -7.59 -3.16
C PHE A 96 -15.11 -6.77 -2.87
N ALA A 97 -13.93 -7.36 -3.09
CA ALA A 97 -12.66 -6.68 -2.92
C ALA A 97 -12.52 -5.45 -3.84
N LYS A 98 -12.93 -5.54 -5.11
CA LYS A 98 -12.96 -4.41 -6.06
C LYS A 98 -13.85 -3.25 -5.61
N GLY A 99 -14.87 -3.53 -4.79
CA GLY A 99 -15.73 -2.52 -4.18
C GLY A 99 -15.05 -1.70 -3.07
N LYS A 100 -13.97 -2.22 -2.46
CA LYS A 100 -13.27 -1.58 -1.33
C LYS A 100 -12.10 -0.72 -1.82
N LYS A 101 -12.39 0.47 -2.37
CA LYS A 101 -11.38 1.38 -2.94
C LYS A 101 -10.36 1.88 -1.93
N ASP A 102 -10.80 2.06 -0.69
CA ASP A 102 -10.00 2.47 0.47
C ASP A 102 -9.27 1.30 1.15
N ARG A 103 -9.51 0.06 0.68
CA ARG A 103 -8.97 -1.17 1.27
C ARG A 103 -9.38 -1.35 2.73
N TYR A 104 -10.56 -0.82 3.10
CA TYR A 104 -11.15 -1.00 4.41
C TYR A 104 -12.10 -2.20 4.45
N PHE A 105 -11.92 -3.04 5.47
CA PHE A 105 -12.71 -4.23 5.69
C PHE A 105 -13.15 -4.33 7.14
N GLU A 106 -14.37 -4.79 7.34
CA GLU A 106 -14.87 -5.17 8.65
C GLU A 106 -15.01 -6.70 8.66
N PHE A 107 -14.45 -7.33 9.69
CA PHE A 107 -14.49 -8.78 9.87
C PHE A 107 -15.05 -9.12 11.23
N LYS A 108 -15.97 -10.09 11.29
CA LYS A 108 -16.47 -10.68 12.54
C LYS A 108 -15.92 -12.08 12.77
N ASN A 109 -15.59 -12.83 11.71
CA ASN A 109 -15.11 -14.19 11.85
C ASN A 109 -13.65 -14.22 12.31
N LYS A 110 -13.40 -14.77 13.50
CA LYS A 110 -12.04 -14.93 14.05
C LYS A 110 -11.09 -15.73 13.15
N LYS A 111 -11.60 -16.72 12.41
CA LYS A 111 -10.78 -17.48 11.43
C LYS A 111 -10.36 -16.61 10.25
N ALA A 112 -11.24 -15.71 9.80
CA ALA A 112 -10.89 -14.76 8.74
C ALA A 112 -9.83 -13.76 9.23
N LEU A 113 -9.98 -13.23 10.45
CA LEU A 113 -9.00 -12.36 11.10
C LEU A 113 -7.63 -13.03 11.26
N ASN A 114 -7.58 -14.29 11.70
CA ASN A 114 -6.34 -15.07 11.76
C ASN A 114 -5.68 -15.21 10.39
N ASN A 115 -6.47 -15.45 9.33
CA ASN A 115 -5.95 -15.70 8.00
C ASN A 115 -5.21 -14.49 7.41
N ILE A 116 -5.59 -13.26 7.78
CA ILE A 116 -4.94 -12.01 7.36
C ILE A 116 -3.92 -11.48 8.36
N SER A 117 -3.47 -12.33 9.26
CA SER A 117 -2.53 -12.00 10.33
C SER A 117 -2.97 -10.86 11.25
N PHE A 118 -4.27 -10.69 11.53
CA PHE A 118 -4.74 -9.54 12.32
C PHE A 118 -4.16 -9.52 13.75
N PHE A 119 -3.98 -10.68 14.37
CA PHE A 119 -3.57 -10.78 15.78
C PHE A 119 -2.04 -10.89 15.96
N ASP A 120 -1.31 -11.43 14.98
CA ASP A 120 0.14 -11.62 14.96
C ASP A 120 0.90 -10.51 14.22
N TYR A 121 0.21 -9.53 13.63
CA TYR A 121 0.85 -8.40 12.99
C TYR A 121 1.48 -7.43 14.00
N ASP A 122 2.81 -7.37 14.04
CA ASP A 122 3.54 -6.44 14.88
C ASP A 122 3.72 -5.08 14.19
N SER A 123 2.86 -4.13 14.52
CA SER A 123 2.93 -2.77 13.97
C SER A 123 4.13 -1.97 14.47
N LYS A 124 4.78 -2.36 15.58
CA LYS A 124 5.94 -1.63 16.12
C LYS A 124 7.15 -1.72 15.17
N LEU A 125 7.23 -2.80 14.39
CA LEU A 125 8.27 -2.97 13.37
C LEU A 125 8.22 -1.89 12.29
N LEU A 126 7.09 -1.19 12.11
CA LEU A 126 7.00 -0.08 11.15
C LEU A 126 7.88 1.11 11.52
N ASP A 127 8.18 1.29 12.82
CA ASP A 127 9.07 2.34 13.32
C ASP A 127 10.52 1.85 13.40
N GLU A 128 10.74 0.55 13.67
CA GLU A 128 12.08 -0.03 13.78
C GLU A 128 12.76 -0.26 12.43
N ILE A 129 12.03 -0.80 11.45
CA ILE A 129 12.57 -1.21 10.15
C ILE A 129 13.23 -0.06 9.37
N PRO A 130 12.69 1.17 9.34
CA PRO A 130 13.35 2.31 8.73
C PRO A 130 14.72 2.66 9.33
N THR A 131 14.97 2.31 10.60
CA THR A 131 16.27 2.56 11.25
C THR A 131 17.33 1.51 10.87
N LYS A 132 16.88 0.29 10.53
CA LYS A 132 17.74 -0.84 10.15
C LYS A 132 18.11 -0.83 8.68
N TYR A 133 17.25 -0.31 7.81
CA TYR A 133 17.41 -0.41 6.36
C TYR A 133 17.28 0.94 5.64
N ASN A 134 18.09 1.14 4.60
CA ASN A 134 18.04 2.36 3.79
C ASN A 134 16.97 2.23 2.67
N PHE A 135 15.76 2.72 2.95
CA PHE A 135 14.64 2.70 2.00
C PHE A 135 14.87 3.59 0.78
N ASP A 136 15.58 4.72 0.91
CA ASP A 136 15.85 5.60 -0.21
C ASP A 136 16.71 4.90 -1.27
N LYS A 137 17.73 4.17 -0.83
CA LYS A 137 18.54 3.31 -1.70
C LYS A 137 17.72 2.20 -2.33
N ALA A 138 16.83 1.54 -1.57
CA ALA A 138 15.94 0.51 -2.13
C ALA A 138 15.03 1.09 -3.24
N ILE A 139 14.44 2.25 -3.00
CA ILE A 139 13.58 2.96 -3.95
C ILE A 139 14.38 3.40 -5.19
N GLU A 140 15.60 3.87 -5.01
CA GLU A 140 16.49 4.22 -6.12
C GLU A 140 16.77 3.01 -7.03
N ILE A 141 17.09 1.86 -6.45
CA ILE A 141 17.28 0.60 -7.19
C ILE A 141 16.02 0.26 -8.00
N ILE A 142 14.85 0.34 -7.37
CA ILE A 142 13.55 0.06 -8.00
C ILE A 142 13.29 1.02 -9.17
N LYS A 143 13.46 2.33 -8.96
CA LYS A 143 13.22 3.36 -9.98
C LYS A 143 14.16 3.21 -11.19
N ASN A 144 15.39 2.79 -10.94
CA ASN A 144 16.39 2.52 -11.97
C ASN A 144 16.15 1.19 -12.71
N LYS A 145 14.98 0.55 -12.53
CA LYS A 145 14.56 -0.72 -13.15
C LYS A 145 15.54 -1.88 -12.89
N LYS A 146 16.31 -1.80 -11.81
CA LYS A 146 17.17 -2.90 -11.37
C LYS A 146 16.31 -3.90 -10.59
N LYS A 147 16.72 -5.17 -10.60
CA LYS A 147 16.09 -6.21 -9.76
C LYS A 147 16.39 -5.90 -8.29
N PHE A 148 15.37 -5.50 -7.54
CA PHE A 148 15.46 -5.37 -6.08
C PHE A 148 15.05 -6.70 -5.44
N SER A 149 15.89 -7.20 -4.55
CA SER A 149 15.64 -8.39 -3.73
C SER A 149 16.36 -8.26 -2.40
N ILE A 150 15.71 -8.63 -1.30
CA ILE A 150 16.31 -8.64 0.05
C ILE A 150 15.78 -9.81 0.86
N ARG A 151 16.66 -10.49 1.60
CA ARG A 151 16.29 -11.56 2.53
C ARG A 151 16.04 -10.99 3.92
N LEU A 152 14.90 -11.31 4.49
CA LEU A 152 14.41 -10.81 5.77
C LEU A 152 13.72 -11.96 6.53
N SER A 153 13.52 -11.81 7.84
CA SER A 153 12.57 -12.65 8.56
C SER A 153 11.13 -12.32 8.13
N ASP A 154 10.16 -13.22 8.33
CA ASP A 154 8.77 -13.00 7.91
C ASP A 154 8.15 -11.70 8.46
N SER A 155 8.40 -11.39 9.73
CA SER A 155 7.85 -10.19 10.38
C SER A 155 8.48 -8.91 9.82
N GLU A 156 9.81 -8.90 9.66
CA GLU A 156 10.53 -7.79 9.03
C GLU A 156 10.15 -7.64 7.56
N MET A 157 9.92 -8.74 6.85
CA MET A 157 9.46 -8.74 5.47
C MET A 157 8.09 -8.10 5.33
N LYS A 158 7.11 -8.48 6.17
CA LYS A 158 5.79 -7.85 6.20
C LYS A 158 5.89 -6.35 6.48
N ALA A 159 6.73 -5.93 7.43
CA ALA A 159 6.93 -4.52 7.75
C ALA A 159 7.62 -3.74 6.61
N PHE A 160 8.65 -4.32 5.98
CA PHE A 160 9.33 -3.71 4.84
C PHE A 160 8.41 -3.58 3.63
N ALA A 161 7.64 -4.64 3.33
CA ALA A 161 6.62 -4.64 2.29
C ALA A 161 5.52 -3.61 2.57
N HIS A 162 5.08 -3.46 3.82
CA HIS A 162 4.13 -2.44 4.23
C HIS A 162 4.62 -1.04 3.85
N ILE A 163 5.85 -0.69 4.24
CA ILE A 163 6.43 0.64 4.00
C ILE A 163 6.55 0.90 2.50
N LEU A 164 7.02 -0.07 1.72
CA LEU A 164 7.10 0.05 0.26
C LEU A 164 5.72 0.19 -0.40
N PHE A 165 4.73 -0.58 0.06
CA PHE A 165 3.36 -0.52 -0.43
C PHE A 165 2.76 0.86 -0.20
N ASN A 166 2.93 1.44 0.99
CA ASN A 166 2.46 2.79 1.31
C ASN A 166 3.17 3.89 0.51
N LYS A 167 4.34 3.59 -0.09
CA LYS A 167 5.02 4.45 -1.08
C LYS A 167 4.64 4.13 -2.54
N GLY A 168 3.75 3.16 -2.76
CA GLY A 168 3.20 2.80 -4.07
C GLY A 168 3.93 1.65 -4.79
N TYR A 169 4.91 1.00 -4.16
CA TYR A 169 5.64 -0.11 -4.76
C TYR A 169 5.00 -1.46 -4.40
N LEU A 170 4.80 -2.31 -5.39
CA LEU A 170 4.33 -3.68 -5.17
C LEU A 170 5.52 -4.59 -4.95
N THR A 171 5.43 -5.45 -3.94
CA THR A 171 6.42 -6.48 -3.65
C THR A 171 5.75 -7.84 -3.49
N GLY A 172 6.53 -8.89 -3.55
CA GLY A 172 6.08 -10.23 -3.21
C GLY A 172 7.25 -11.14 -2.88
N GLU A 173 6.93 -12.40 -2.67
CA GLU A 173 7.91 -13.45 -2.45
C GLU A 173 7.41 -14.78 -3.04
N ASN A 174 8.33 -15.65 -3.42
CA ASN A 174 8.02 -17.06 -3.65
C ASN A 174 7.92 -17.74 -2.29
N ASP A 175 6.76 -18.29 -1.93
CA ASP A 175 6.65 -18.92 -0.61
C ASP A 175 6.15 -20.36 -0.60
N CYS A 176 7.09 -21.23 -0.25
CA CYS A 176 6.90 -22.45 0.55
C CYS A 176 7.94 -22.55 1.70
N LEU A 177 8.92 -21.62 1.83
CA LEU A 177 10.10 -21.78 2.69
C LEU A 177 10.74 -20.46 3.19
N GLY A 178 10.06 -19.31 3.06
CA GLY A 178 10.66 -18.01 3.38
C GLY A 178 11.64 -17.56 2.29
N GLY A 179 11.15 -16.67 1.41
CA GLY A 179 11.88 -16.21 0.24
C GLY A 179 12.68 -14.94 0.46
N SER A 180 13.06 -14.29 -0.65
CA SER A 180 13.47 -12.89 -0.62
C SER A 180 12.28 -12.02 -1.01
N LEU A 181 12.19 -10.84 -0.39
CA LEU A 181 11.24 -9.82 -0.81
C LEU A 181 11.71 -9.21 -2.13
N GLU A 182 10.91 -9.35 -3.18
CA GLU A 182 11.24 -8.87 -4.51
C GLU A 182 10.26 -7.77 -4.96
N TYR A 183 10.77 -6.80 -5.71
CA TYR A 183 9.94 -5.79 -6.36
C TYR A 183 9.20 -6.36 -7.58
N VAL A 184 7.93 -6.00 -7.72
CA VAL A 184 7.06 -6.41 -8.83
C VAL A 184 6.77 -5.21 -9.73
N ASP A 185 7.34 -5.24 -10.94
CA ASP A 185 7.02 -4.27 -11.98
C ASP A 185 5.65 -4.56 -12.59
N ARG A 186 4.66 -3.73 -12.28
CA ARG A 186 3.29 -3.88 -12.79
C ARG A 186 3.13 -3.62 -14.30
N THR A 187 4.16 -3.12 -14.97
CA THR A 187 4.13 -2.83 -16.41
C THR A 187 4.57 -4.00 -17.28
N LYS A 188 5.05 -5.07 -16.65
CA LYS A 188 5.44 -6.34 -17.28
C LYS A 188 4.42 -7.40 -16.92
#